data_AF-A0A7R9GDE7-F1
#
_entry.id   AF-A0A7R9GDE7-F1
#
_cell.length_a   1.000
_cell.length_b   1.000
_cell.length_c   1.000
_cell.angle_alpha   90.00
_cell.angle_beta   90.00
_cell.angle_gamma   90.00
#
_symmetry.space_group_name_H-M   'P 1'
#
loop_
_entity.id
_entity.type
_entity.pdbx_description
1 polymer ?
#
loop_
_entity_poly.entity_id
_entity_poly.type
_entity_poly.pdbx_seq_one_letter_code
_entity_poly.pdbx_strand_id
1 'polypeptide(L)'
;MAFKGIIQVRNMCSNVAMIRPPIQVFGTEGKYATALYSAAAKSKKLDEVEKELTTFQGMLHANNKTRDYLMDPTVNRTVKQQALLDISKQNSFTQVTANFLGLVAGNGRLNTLDHIVNSYKLMMSAQRGEVICEVVTAKPLDADQKKELDGALKAFLKPGQQLILKTKVDESLIGGMVVSIGDNMPLICRNCSGCQAVEVLNKMETEAKVLSIQSHVVFGYVGNRSAAFPLQYMGIEVDSVNSVQFSNHTGYGKWKGQVLSASDLDDLYAGLKVNNLTSDYTHSLSGYVGDDGFLMSIVKAVADLKKDRPGLVYLCDPVLGDYDQGLYVPSSLVPIYRDLVVPLADIICPNQFEAELLTDSKINSVECVLKAVDALHQKGPRIVVISSAEIDSKYFALVSEKVNGNVRRFKAPMQKLLCNFTGTGDLFASLFLANYINTSDVGKSLRMTVASMQDTLKKTAQHAERVSGSLQNARTKDLELRLVQSRAYFVKPETEVKLIEL
;
A
#
# COMPACT_ATOMS: atom_id res chain seq x y z
N MET A 1 -60.49 -8.98 4.41
CA MET A 1 -59.92 -10.30 4.04
C MET A 1 -59.34 -10.15 2.65
N ALA A 2 -58.15 -10.59 2.25
CA ALA A 2 -56.95 -11.10 2.89
C ALA A 2 -55.86 -10.96 1.81
N PHE A 3 -54.62 -10.74 2.24
CA PHE A 3 -53.40 -10.81 1.45
C PHE A 3 -53.32 -12.04 0.52
N LYS A 4 -52.72 -11.91 -0.67
CA LYS A 4 -51.68 -12.82 -1.18
C LYS A 4 -51.18 -12.43 -2.58
N GLY A 5 -49.86 -12.22 -2.69
CA GLY A 5 -49.01 -12.53 -3.85
C GLY A 5 -49.25 -11.74 -5.15
N ILE A 6 -48.26 -11.30 -5.92
CA ILE A 6 -46.97 -11.90 -6.20
C ILE A 6 -46.00 -10.76 -6.52
N ILE A 7 -44.87 -10.81 -5.84
CA ILE A 7 -43.64 -10.12 -6.18
C ILE A 7 -43.23 -10.60 -7.58
N GLN A 8 -43.44 -9.77 -8.61
CA GLN A 8 -42.63 -9.85 -9.82
C GLN A 8 -41.48 -8.88 -9.64
N VAL A 9 -40.35 -9.41 -9.15
CA VAL A 9 -39.04 -8.85 -9.47
C VAL A 9 -38.89 -8.99 -10.99
N ARG A 10 -39.37 -7.99 -11.74
CA ARG A 10 -38.89 -7.81 -13.10
C ARG A 10 -37.45 -7.35 -12.98
N ASN A 11 -36.56 -8.33 -13.08
CA ASN A 11 -35.24 -8.16 -13.68
C ASN A 11 -35.41 -7.29 -14.94
N MET A 12 -35.20 -5.99 -14.83
CA MET A 12 -34.84 -5.18 -15.99
C MET A 12 -33.37 -5.45 -16.30
N CYS A 13 -33.08 -6.65 -16.78
CA CYS A 13 -32.19 -6.78 -17.92
C CYS A 13 -32.95 -6.25 -19.14
N SER A 14 -33.13 -4.93 -19.19
CA SER A 14 -33.38 -4.28 -20.47
C SER A 14 -32.02 -4.19 -21.15
N ASN A 15 -31.82 -5.02 -22.17
CA ASN A 15 -30.76 -4.87 -23.17
C ASN A 15 -31.00 -3.57 -23.96
N VAL A 16 -30.88 -2.42 -23.29
CA VAL A 16 -30.78 -1.12 -23.91
C VAL A 16 -29.38 -0.63 -23.58
N ALA A 17 -28.48 -0.73 -24.55
CA ALA A 17 -27.08 -0.30 -24.42
C ALA A 17 -26.99 0.96 -23.54
N MET A 18 -26.41 0.81 -22.34
CA MET A 18 -26.15 1.94 -21.47
C MET A 18 -25.02 2.74 -22.10
N ILE A 19 -25.25 4.04 -22.29
CA ILE A 19 -24.19 4.94 -22.72
C ILE A 19 -23.27 5.11 -21.52
N ARG A 20 -22.04 4.63 -21.63
CA ARG A 20 -21.08 4.62 -20.53
C ARG A 20 -20.55 6.06 -20.31
N PRO A 21 -20.53 6.55 -19.07
CA PRO A 21 -19.90 7.84 -18.76
C PRO A 21 -18.38 7.77 -18.97
N PRO A 22 -17.73 8.92 -19.20
CA PRO A 22 -16.28 9.02 -19.45
C PRO A 22 -15.43 8.61 -18.25
N ILE A 23 -15.99 8.63 -17.04
CA ILE A 23 -15.37 8.15 -15.80
C ILE A 23 -16.34 7.23 -15.05
N GLN A 24 -15.80 6.22 -14.37
CA GLN A 24 -16.58 5.37 -13.47
C GLN A 24 -16.55 5.96 -12.06
N VAL A 25 -17.74 6.21 -11.51
CA VAL A 25 -17.91 6.61 -10.11
C VAL A 25 -18.52 5.43 -9.37
N PHE A 26 -17.91 5.04 -8.25
CA PHE A 26 -18.31 3.89 -7.45
C PHE A 26 -19.38 4.26 -6.41
N GLY A 27 -19.89 3.26 -5.69
CA GLY A 27 -20.88 3.49 -4.63
C GLY A 27 -22.34 3.58 -5.11
N THR A 28 -23.25 3.80 -4.16
CA THR A 28 -24.70 3.91 -4.43
C THR A 28 -25.03 5.14 -5.27
N GLU A 29 -24.34 6.22 -5.00
CA GLU A 29 -24.39 7.51 -5.64
C GLU A 29 -23.85 7.45 -7.08
N GLY A 30 -22.73 6.74 -7.29
CA GLY A 30 -22.19 6.47 -8.62
C GLY A 30 -23.13 5.66 -9.51
N LYS A 31 -23.87 4.69 -8.94
CA LYS A 31 -24.90 3.93 -9.67
C LYS A 31 -26.05 4.83 -10.15
N TYR A 32 -26.52 5.76 -9.32
CA TYR A 32 -27.55 6.72 -9.72
C TYR A 32 -27.04 7.75 -10.73
N ALA A 33 -25.84 8.30 -10.50
CA ALA A 33 -25.23 9.26 -11.41
C ALA A 33 -24.98 8.64 -12.80
N THR A 34 -24.50 7.40 -12.86
CA THR A 34 -24.29 6.65 -14.10
C THR A 34 -25.61 6.38 -14.83
N ALA A 35 -26.66 5.99 -14.11
CA ALA A 35 -27.98 5.78 -14.68
C ALA A 35 -28.59 7.08 -15.22
N LEU A 36 -28.45 8.18 -14.48
CA LEU A 36 -28.89 9.50 -14.90
C LEU A 36 -28.13 9.99 -16.13
N TYR A 37 -26.80 9.83 -16.15
CA TYR A 37 -25.95 10.16 -17.30
C TYR A 37 -26.39 9.38 -18.54
N SER A 38 -26.61 8.06 -18.41
CA SER A 38 -27.09 7.27 -19.54
C SER A 38 -28.47 7.70 -20.02
N ALA A 39 -29.37 8.14 -19.14
CA ALA A 39 -30.70 8.62 -19.51
C ALA A 39 -30.63 9.99 -20.20
N ALA A 40 -29.85 10.92 -19.65
CA ALA A 40 -29.66 12.26 -20.18
C ALA A 40 -28.90 12.25 -21.52
N ALA A 41 -27.93 11.35 -21.69
CA ALA A 41 -27.22 11.14 -22.97
C ALA A 41 -28.16 10.60 -24.06
N LYS A 42 -29.05 9.66 -23.73
CA LYS A 42 -30.06 9.13 -24.67
C LYS A 42 -31.03 10.21 -25.13
N SER A 43 -31.39 11.13 -24.24
CA SER A 43 -32.27 12.27 -24.56
C SER A 43 -31.53 13.49 -25.13
N LYS A 44 -30.20 13.45 -25.31
CA LYS A 44 -29.35 14.57 -25.74
C LYS A 44 -29.53 15.85 -24.90
N LYS A 45 -29.79 15.70 -23.60
CA LYS A 45 -30.09 16.79 -22.65
C LYS A 45 -29.10 16.88 -21.49
N LEU A 46 -27.86 16.45 -21.70
CA LEU A 46 -26.84 16.33 -20.64
C LEU A 46 -26.59 17.66 -19.90
N ASP A 47 -26.42 18.77 -20.63
CA ASP A 47 -26.17 20.09 -20.05
C ASP A 47 -27.41 20.72 -19.41
N GLU A 48 -28.60 20.46 -19.96
CA GLU A 48 -29.88 20.89 -19.38
C GLU A 48 -30.08 20.23 -18.01
N VAL A 49 -29.87 18.92 -17.92
CA VAL A 49 -29.99 18.16 -16.66
C VAL A 49 -28.97 18.63 -15.62
N GLU A 50 -27.72 18.94 -16.01
CA GLU A 50 -26.71 19.47 -15.08
C GLU A 50 -27.12 20.81 -14.46
N LYS A 51 -27.67 21.71 -15.28
CA LYS A 51 -28.17 23.03 -14.83
C LYS A 51 -29.36 22.87 -13.89
N GLU A 52 -30.33 22.04 -14.24
CA GLU A 52 -31.52 21.78 -13.43
C GLU A 52 -31.16 21.19 -12.06
N LEU A 53 -30.25 20.20 -12.02
CA LEU A 53 -29.76 19.63 -10.78
C LEU A 53 -29.01 20.65 -9.91
N THR A 54 -28.24 21.54 -10.52
CA THR A 54 -27.52 22.59 -9.80
C THR A 54 -28.48 23.63 -9.21
N THR A 55 -29.51 24.02 -9.96
CA THR A 55 -30.58 24.89 -9.47
C THR A 55 -31.31 24.24 -8.30
N PHE A 56 -31.67 22.96 -8.43
CA PHE A 56 -32.34 22.23 -7.35
C PHE A 56 -31.48 22.09 -6.09
N GLN A 57 -30.19 21.76 -6.25
CA GLN A 57 -29.22 21.74 -5.15
C GLN A 57 -29.12 23.11 -4.47
N GLY A 58 -29.06 24.20 -5.25
CA GLY A 58 -29.07 25.57 -4.72
C GLY A 58 -30.34 25.90 -3.93
N MET A 59 -31.51 25.48 -4.41
CA MET A 59 -32.79 25.66 -3.69
C MET A 59 -32.82 24.91 -2.36
N LEU A 60 -32.27 23.69 -2.31
CA LEU A 60 -32.16 22.91 -1.07
C LEU A 60 -31.22 23.55 -0.05
N HIS A 61 -30.11 24.15 -0.49
CA HIS A 61 -29.20 24.85 0.41
C HIS A 61 -29.73 26.21 0.88
N ALA A 62 -30.57 26.88 0.07
CA ALA A 62 -31.13 28.19 0.42
C ALA A 62 -32.32 28.11 1.38
N ASN A 63 -33.08 27.01 1.39
CA ASN A 63 -34.31 26.89 2.17
C ASN A 63 -34.25 25.73 3.18
N ASN A 64 -33.78 26.04 4.39
CA ASN A 64 -33.63 25.08 5.48
C ASN A 64 -34.92 24.32 5.81
N LYS A 65 -36.10 24.97 5.75
CA LYS A 65 -37.39 24.31 6.04
C LYS A 65 -37.73 23.24 5.00
N THR A 66 -37.42 23.49 3.74
CA THR A 66 -37.68 22.54 2.64
C THR A 66 -36.71 21.37 2.69
N ARG A 67 -35.43 21.65 3.03
CA ARG A 67 -34.41 20.63 3.27
C ARG A 67 -34.82 19.72 4.43
N ASP A 68 -35.18 20.28 5.57
CA ASP A 68 -35.56 19.49 6.75
C ASP A 68 -36.78 18.60 6.48
N TYR A 69 -37.80 19.14 5.80
CA TYR A 69 -38.98 18.36 5.37
C TYR A 69 -38.63 17.20 4.42
N LEU A 70 -37.74 17.42 3.46
CA LEU A 70 -37.33 16.38 2.50
C LEU A 70 -36.41 15.33 3.13
N MET A 71 -35.63 15.70 4.15
CA MET A 71 -34.70 14.80 4.86
C MET A 71 -35.34 14.07 6.05
N ASP A 72 -36.54 14.47 6.51
CA ASP A 72 -37.22 13.87 7.66
C ASP A 72 -37.69 12.42 7.36
N PRO A 73 -37.14 11.39 8.02
CA PRO A 73 -37.49 9.99 7.75
C PRO A 73 -38.93 9.61 8.14
N THR A 74 -39.63 10.45 8.92
CA THR A 74 -41.01 10.21 9.39
C THR A 74 -42.08 10.56 8.36
N VAL A 75 -41.72 11.34 7.33
CA VAL A 75 -42.64 11.75 6.25
C VAL A 75 -42.72 10.65 5.18
N ASN A 76 -43.95 10.29 4.78
CA ASN A 76 -44.22 9.24 3.81
C ASN A 76 -43.54 9.50 2.44
N ARG A 77 -42.90 8.47 1.89
CA ARG A 77 -42.12 8.54 0.63
C ARG A 77 -42.96 8.96 -0.58
N THR A 78 -44.23 8.55 -0.65
CA THR A 78 -45.14 8.91 -1.74
C THR A 78 -45.46 10.42 -1.73
N VAL A 79 -45.58 11.01 -0.55
CA VAL A 79 -45.80 12.46 -0.39
C VAL A 79 -44.57 13.25 -0.83
N LYS A 80 -43.37 12.80 -0.47
CA LYS A 80 -42.10 13.41 -0.92
C LYS A 80 -41.92 13.31 -2.43
N GLN A 81 -42.25 12.16 -3.01
CA GLN A 81 -42.17 11.96 -4.46
C GLN A 81 -43.09 12.92 -5.21
N GLN A 82 -44.33 13.09 -4.74
CA GLN A 82 -45.28 14.04 -5.35
C GLN A 82 -44.80 15.49 -5.21
N ALA A 83 -44.31 15.87 -4.02
CA ALA A 83 -43.75 17.20 -3.79
C ALA A 83 -42.59 17.53 -4.74
N LEU A 84 -41.69 16.57 -5.00
CA LEU A 84 -40.59 16.78 -5.95
C LEU A 84 -41.05 16.85 -7.41
N LEU A 85 -42.09 16.10 -7.79
CA LEU A 85 -42.69 16.21 -9.11
C LEU A 85 -43.35 17.57 -9.30
N ASP A 86 -44.00 18.10 -8.27
CA ASP A 86 -44.65 19.42 -8.32
C ASP A 86 -43.62 20.56 -8.35
N ILE A 87 -42.53 20.46 -7.57
CA ILE A 87 -41.38 21.39 -7.66
C ILE A 87 -40.74 21.33 -9.06
N SER A 88 -40.63 20.12 -9.64
CA SER A 88 -40.09 19.95 -10.99
C SER A 88 -40.98 20.61 -12.05
N LYS A 89 -42.32 20.52 -11.92
CA LYS A 89 -43.27 21.20 -12.80
C LYS A 89 -43.21 22.72 -12.65
N GLN A 90 -43.14 23.23 -11.41
CA GLN A 90 -43.06 24.67 -11.13
C GLN A 90 -41.79 25.30 -11.72
N ASN A 91 -40.67 24.57 -11.71
CA ASN A 91 -39.39 25.03 -12.26
C ASN A 91 -39.17 24.61 -13.72
N SER A 92 -40.18 24.03 -14.37
CA SER A 92 -40.13 23.57 -15.77
C SER A 92 -38.95 22.62 -16.08
N PHE A 93 -38.61 21.74 -15.15
CA PHE A 93 -37.54 20.76 -15.33
C PHE A 93 -37.89 19.72 -16.40
N THR A 94 -36.87 19.20 -17.08
CA THR A 94 -37.01 18.11 -18.04
C THR A 94 -37.62 16.85 -17.40
N GLN A 95 -38.31 16.06 -18.22
CA GLN A 95 -38.89 14.79 -17.78
C GLN A 95 -37.83 13.83 -17.20
N VAL A 96 -36.57 13.91 -17.68
CA VAL A 96 -35.46 13.10 -17.18
C VAL A 96 -35.12 13.49 -15.73
N THR A 97 -34.99 14.79 -15.44
CA THR A 97 -34.72 15.30 -14.08
C THR A 97 -35.90 15.02 -13.14
N ALA A 98 -37.13 15.24 -13.58
CA ALA A 98 -38.33 14.98 -12.78
C ALA A 98 -38.46 13.49 -12.39
N ASN A 99 -38.24 12.58 -13.36
CA ASN A 99 -38.26 11.14 -13.11
C ASN A 99 -37.15 10.71 -12.16
N PHE A 100 -35.95 11.31 -12.29
CA PHE A 100 -34.82 11.04 -11.43
C PHE A 100 -35.07 11.48 -9.98
N LEU A 101 -35.53 12.71 -9.75
CA LEU A 101 -35.87 13.20 -8.42
C LEU A 101 -36.97 12.35 -7.76
N GLY A 102 -37.97 11.95 -8.54
CA GLY A 102 -39.01 11.04 -8.09
C GLY A 102 -38.48 9.65 -7.71
N LEU A 103 -37.54 9.10 -8.49
CA LEU A 103 -36.91 7.81 -8.22
C LEU A 103 -36.04 7.82 -6.95
N VAL A 104 -35.28 8.90 -6.73
CA VAL A 104 -34.46 9.07 -5.52
C VAL A 104 -35.34 9.19 -4.28
N ALA A 105 -36.45 9.93 -4.37
CA ALA A 105 -37.44 10.03 -3.30
C ALA A 105 -38.16 8.72 -2.99
N GLY A 106 -38.63 8.00 -4.02
CA GLY A 106 -39.33 6.72 -3.85
C GLY A 106 -38.44 5.65 -3.19
N ASN A 107 -37.14 5.68 -3.48
CA ASN A 107 -36.15 4.80 -2.86
C ASN A 107 -35.66 5.27 -1.48
N GLY A 108 -36.13 6.42 -0.99
CA GLY A 108 -35.73 6.97 0.32
C GLY A 108 -34.28 7.46 0.38
N ARG A 109 -33.70 7.88 -0.75
CA ARG A 109 -32.27 8.24 -0.87
C ARG A 109 -32.03 9.74 -1.04
N LEU A 110 -32.99 10.59 -0.66
CA LEU A 110 -32.85 12.05 -0.76
C LEU A 110 -31.64 12.60 0.00
N ASN A 111 -31.28 11.97 1.11
CA ASN A 111 -30.09 12.34 1.90
C ASN A 111 -28.78 12.19 1.11
N THR A 112 -28.76 11.39 0.05
CA THR A 112 -27.59 11.18 -0.83
C THR A 112 -27.62 12.04 -2.09
N LEU A 113 -28.66 12.85 -2.29
CA LEU A 113 -28.87 13.60 -3.52
C LEU A 113 -27.74 14.60 -3.79
N ASP A 114 -27.25 15.30 -2.76
CA ASP A 114 -26.11 16.23 -2.90
C ASP A 114 -24.88 15.51 -3.46
N HIS A 115 -24.60 14.30 -2.98
CA HIS A 115 -23.50 13.48 -3.46
C HIS A 115 -23.72 13.00 -4.89
N ILE A 116 -24.93 12.55 -5.24
CA ILE A 116 -25.26 12.12 -6.62
C ILE A 116 -25.11 13.27 -7.61
N VAL A 117 -25.56 14.48 -7.25
CA VAL A 117 -25.42 15.69 -8.10
C VAL A 117 -23.94 16.03 -8.32
N ASN A 118 -23.12 15.92 -7.27
CA ASN A 118 -21.67 16.16 -7.38
C ASN A 118 -20.99 15.11 -8.28
N SER A 119 -21.34 13.83 -8.15
CA SER A 119 -20.84 12.77 -9.03
C SER A 119 -21.26 12.99 -10.49
N TYR A 120 -22.47 13.48 -10.75
CA TYR A 120 -22.93 13.80 -12.11
C TYR A 120 -22.15 14.98 -12.71
N LYS A 121 -21.91 16.05 -11.95
CA LYS A 121 -21.07 17.19 -12.37
C LYS A 121 -19.64 16.76 -12.71
N LEU A 122 -19.09 15.80 -11.95
CA LEU A 122 -17.78 15.24 -12.21
C LEU A 122 -17.76 14.48 -13.55
N MET A 123 -18.78 13.65 -13.84
CA MET A 123 -18.92 12.97 -15.12
C MET A 123 -19.05 13.96 -16.29
N MET A 124 -19.78 15.06 -16.11
CA MET A 124 -19.94 16.11 -17.11
C MET A 124 -18.64 16.89 -17.37
N SER A 125 -17.87 17.16 -16.31
CA SER A 125 -16.54 17.78 -16.42
C SER A 125 -15.59 16.88 -17.20
N ALA A 126 -15.56 15.59 -16.87
CA ALA A 126 -14.78 14.61 -17.62
C ALA A 126 -15.21 14.48 -19.09
N GLN A 127 -16.51 14.61 -19.39
CA GLN A 127 -17.04 14.62 -20.76
C GLN A 127 -16.53 15.82 -21.57
N ARG A 128 -16.39 16.98 -20.92
CA ARG A 128 -15.85 18.21 -21.51
C ARG A 128 -14.31 18.23 -21.56
N GLY A 129 -13.65 17.21 -21.02
CA GLY A 129 -12.19 17.20 -20.85
C GLY A 129 -11.70 18.17 -19.78
N GLU A 130 -12.58 18.62 -18.89
CA GLU A 130 -12.28 19.54 -17.80
C GLU A 130 -11.73 18.76 -16.60
N VAL A 131 -10.53 19.12 -16.15
CA VAL A 131 -9.91 18.59 -14.93
C VAL A 131 -10.05 19.65 -13.85
N ILE A 132 -10.86 19.33 -12.83
CA ILE A 132 -11.06 20.22 -11.68
C ILE A 132 -9.89 20.04 -10.72
N CYS A 133 -9.24 21.15 -10.40
CA CYS A 133 -8.16 21.23 -9.43
C CYS A 133 -8.55 22.16 -8.28
N GLU A 134 -8.72 21.62 -7.08
CA GLU A 134 -8.95 22.41 -5.87
C GLU A 134 -7.63 22.71 -5.18
N VAL A 135 -7.37 23.98 -4.90
CA VAL A 135 -6.14 24.45 -4.25
C VAL A 135 -6.53 25.12 -2.95
N VAL A 136 -6.21 24.50 -1.82
CA VAL A 136 -6.44 25.03 -0.49
C VAL A 136 -5.13 25.63 0.05
N THR A 137 -5.11 26.91 0.35
CA THR A 137 -3.89 27.60 0.82
C THR A 137 -4.06 28.23 2.19
N ALA A 138 -2.97 28.28 2.96
CA ALA A 138 -2.93 28.96 4.25
C ALA A 138 -3.09 30.49 4.13
N LYS A 139 -2.71 31.06 2.98
CA LYS A 139 -2.83 32.48 2.65
C LYS A 139 -3.32 32.65 1.21
N PRO A 140 -4.01 33.75 0.86
CA PRO A 140 -4.42 34.02 -0.52
C PRO A 140 -3.22 34.00 -1.46
N LEU A 141 -3.33 33.26 -2.57
CA LEU A 141 -2.30 33.21 -3.62
C LEU A 141 -2.23 34.54 -4.38
N ASP A 142 -1.01 35.04 -4.60
CA ASP A 142 -0.77 36.22 -5.44
C ASP A 142 -0.85 35.88 -6.95
N ALA A 143 -0.81 36.90 -7.81
CA ALA A 143 -0.98 36.73 -9.26
C ALA A 143 0.16 35.93 -9.92
N ASP A 144 1.38 36.04 -9.39
CA ASP A 144 2.56 35.37 -9.92
C ASP A 144 2.56 33.89 -9.55
N GLN A 145 2.21 33.56 -8.30
CA GLN A 145 2.01 32.19 -7.81
C GLN A 145 0.89 31.47 -8.55
N LYS A 146 -0.21 32.17 -8.87
CA LYS A 146 -1.29 31.59 -9.68
C LYS A 146 -0.84 31.24 -11.09
N LYS A 147 0.00 32.09 -11.70
CA LYS A 147 0.53 31.87 -13.05
C LYS A 147 1.52 30.71 -13.10
N GLU A 148 2.37 30.60 -12.07
CA GLU A 148 3.31 29.48 -11.92
C GLU A 148 2.56 28.16 -11.68
N LEU A 149 1.54 28.18 -10.81
CA LEU A 149 0.70 27.01 -10.53
C LEU A 149 -0.08 26.55 -11.76
N ASP A 150 -0.67 27.47 -12.52
CA ASP A 150 -1.36 27.16 -13.78
C ASP A 150 -0.40 26.55 -14.82
N GLY A 151 0.82 27.08 -14.94
CA GLY A 151 1.86 26.53 -15.81
C GLY A 151 2.29 25.12 -15.41
N ALA A 152 2.53 24.89 -14.11
CA ALA A 152 2.90 23.59 -13.58
C ALA A 152 1.78 22.56 -13.77
N LEU A 153 0.53 22.93 -13.49
CA LEU A 153 -0.62 22.03 -13.60
C LEU A 153 -0.99 21.70 -15.05
N LYS A 154 -0.79 22.64 -15.99
CA LYS A 154 -0.96 22.39 -17.43
C LYS A 154 0.00 21.33 -17.96
N ALA A 155 1.20 21.20 -17.40
CA ALA A 155 2.14 20.15 -17.77
C ALA A 155 1.65 18.73 -17.40
N PHE A 156 0.69 18.61 -16.48
CA PHE A 156 0.09 17.34 -16.07
C PHE A 156 -1.19 16.97 -16.85
N LEU A 157 -1.66 17.84 -17.75
CA LEU A 157 -2.86 17.59 -18.56
C LEU A 157 -2.51 16.81 -19.84
N LYS A 158 -3.38 15.87 -20.23
CA LYS A 158 -3.28 15.21 -21.54
C LYS A 158 -3.67 16.19 -22.66
N PRO A 159 -3.18 15.99 -23.91
CA PRO A 159 -3.59 16.82 -25.05
C PRO A 159 -5.12 16.85 -25.19
N GLY A 160 -5.72 18.04 -25.12
CA GLY A 160 -7.17 18.24 -25.20
C GLY A 160 -7.92 18.42 -23.87
N GLN A 161 -7.24 18.39 -22.72
CA GLN A 161 -7.85 18.65 -21.41
C GLN A 161 -7.72 20.14 -20.98
N GLN A 162 -8.76 20.68 -20.34
CA GLN A 162 -8.77 22.04 -19.80
C GLN A 162 -8.76 22.02 -18.27
N LEU A 163 -7.92 22.84 -17.64
CA LEU A 163 -7.81 22.94 -16.18
C LEU A 163 -8.82 23.94 -15.63
N ILE A 164 -9.62 23.54 -14.64
CA ILE A 164 -10.47 24.44 -13.86
C ILE A 164 -9.91 24.53 -12.44
N LEU A 165 -9.29 25.67 -12.11
CA LEU A 165 -8.72 25.96 -10.80
C LEU A 165 -9.77 26.54 -9.84
N LYS A 166 -10.02 25.86 -8.72
CA LYS A 166 -10.82 26.37 -7.59
C LYS A 166 -9.91 26.64 -6.40
N THR A 167 -9.77 27.90 -6.01
CA THR A 167 -8.93 28.28 -4.85
C THR A 167 -9.77 28.49 -3.59
N LYS A 168 -9.35 27.88 -2.48
CA LYS A 168 -9.96 28.04 -1.15
C LYS A 168 -8.88 28.44 -0.14
N VAL A 169 -9.22 29.29 0.83
CA VAL A 169 -8.29 29.68 1.90
C VAL A 169 -8.71 28.98 3.19
N ASP A 170 -7.76 28.34 3.86
CA ASP A 170 -7.95 27.69 5.16
C ASP A 170 -6.83 28.08 6.13
N GLU A 171 -7.18 28.93 7.10
CA GLU A 171 -6.24 29.50 8.08
C GLU A 171 -5.72 28.47 9.12
N SER A 172 -6.33 27.28 9.20
CA SER A 172 -5.85 26.20 10.07
C SER A 172 -4.58 25.50 9.54
N LEU A 173 -4.23 25.75 8.28
CA LEU A 173 -3.00 25.24 7.68
C LEU A 173 -1.81 26.04 8.21
N ILE A 174 -0.93 25.35 8.96
CA ILE A 174 0.29 25.91 9.58
C ILE A 174 1.27 26.46 8.51
N GLY A 175 1.09 26.08 7.24
CA GLY A 175 1.78 26.64 6.08
C GLY A 175 1.70 25.70 4.86
N GLY A 176 1.79 26.26 3.65
CA GLY A 176 1.79 25.51 2.39
C GLY A 176 0.46 25.57 1.62
N MET A 177 0.43 24.83 0.51
CA MET A 177 -0.76 24.63 -0.33
C MET A 177 -1.09 23.15 -0.42
N VAL A 178 -2.38 22.83 -0.36
CA VAL A 178 -2.92 21.51 -0.61
C VAL A 178 -3.58 21.55 -1.98
N VAL A 179 -3.15 20.69 -2.90
CA VAL A 179 -3.68 20.63 -4.26
C VAL A 179 -4.39 19.30 -4.46
N SER A 180 -5.66 19.33 -4.82
CA SER A 180 -6.48 18.14 -5.12
C SER A 180 -6.84 18.18 -6.60
N ILE A 181 -6.40 17.18 -7.37
CA ILE A 181 -6.70 17.06 -8.80
C ILE A 181 -7.67 15.88 -8.97
N GLY A 182 -8.92 16.15 -9.34
CA GLY A 182 -9.98 15.12 -9.44
C GLY A 182 -10.39 14.52 -8.09
N ASP A 183 -10.84 13.25 -8.09
CA ASP A 183 -11.24 12.49 -6.88
C ASP A 183 -10.05 11.99 -6.03
N ASN A 184 -8.82 12.41 -6.36
CA ASN A 184 -7.63 11.99 -5.64
C ASN A 184 -7.40 12.83 -4.38
N MET A 185 -7.04 12.10 -3.31
CA MET A 185 -6.72 12.56 -1.97
C MET A 185 -5.81 13.81 -1.97
N PRO A 186 -5.98 14.76 -1.03
CA PRO A 186 -5.22 16.02 -0.99
C PRO A 186 -3.70 15.82 -1.07
N LEU A 187 -3.04 16.43 -2.07
CA LEU A 187 -1.59 16.51 -2.15
C LEU A 187 -1.11 17.56 -1.14
N ILE A 188 -0.53 17.10 -0.02
CA ILE A 188 0.11 18.00 0.95
C ILE A 188 1.53 18.31 0.45
N CYS A 189 1.72 19.48 -0.16
CA CYS A 189 3.05 19.98 -0.50
C CYS A 189 3.65 20.72 0.71
N ARG A 190 4.50 20.03 1.49
CA ARG A 190 5.38 20.70 2.46
C ARG A 190 6.73 20.96 1.78
N ASN A 191 7.03 22.24 1.59
CA ASN A 191 8.24 22.85 1.02
C ASN A 191 8.31 22.90 -0.51
N CYS A 192 8.00 24.07 -1.05
CA CYS A 192 8.25 24.44 -2.42
C CYS A 192 9.67 25.00 -2.56
N SER A 193 10.60 24.12 -2.94
CA SER A 193 11.82 24.44 -3.71
C SER A 193 12.19 23.17 -4.48
N GLY A 194 11.65 23.01 -5.69
CA GLY A 194 11.91 21.84 -6.54
C GLY A 194 10.91 20.69 -6.35
N CYS A 195 9.79 20.75 -7.05
CA CYS A 195 8.76 19.70 -7.09
C CYS A 195 9.29 18.33 -7.55
N GLN A 196 9.41 17.37 -6.61
CA GLN A 196 9.51 15.93 -6.88
C GLN A 196 8.67 15.11 -5.87
N ALA A 197 7.44 15.54 -5.57
CA ALA A 197 6.57 14.90 -4.58
C ALA A 197 5.41 14.07 -5.18
N VAL A 198 5.32 13.96 -6.51
CA VAL A 198 4.16 13.37 -7.21
C VAL A 198 4.33 11.87 -7.55
N GLU A 199 5.45 11.25 -7.18
CA GLU A 199 5.67 9.80 -7.43
C GLU A 199 4.91 8.87 -6.45
N VAL A 200 4.22 9.40 -5.43
CA VAL A 200 3.77 8.58 -4.29
C VAL A 200 2.34 8.01 -4.41
N LEU A 201 1.46 8.54 -5.25
CA LEU A 201 0.03 8.15 -5.20
C LEU A 201 -0.59 7.70 -6.53
N ASN A 202 0.22 7.53 -7.59
CA ASN A 202 -0.22 6.95 -8.86
C ASN A 202 0.49 5.61 -9.16
N LYS A 203 0.98 4.90 -8.13
CA LYS A 203 1.26 3.48 -8.32
C LYS A 203 -0.09 2.82 -8.59
N MET A 204 -0.24 2.26 -9.79
CA MET A 204 -1.28 1.28 -10.10
C MET A 204 -1.48 0.42 -8.85
N GLU A 205 -2.71 0.24 -8.38
CA GLU A 205 -3.02 -0.76 -7.34
C GLU A 205 -2.22 -2.02 -7.67
N THR A 206 -1.15 -2.29 -6.94
CA THR A 206 -0.30 -3.42 -7.27
C THR A 206 -1.10 -4.64 -6.86
N GLU A 207 -1.40 -5.54 -7.80
CA GLU A 207 -1.99 -6.87 -7.51
C GLU A 207 -1.03 -7.78 -6.70
N ALA A 208 -0.06 -7.18 -5.99
CA ALA A 208 0.92 -7.88 -5.20
C ALA A 208 0.29 -8.35 -3.89
N LYS A 209 0.32 -9.66 -3.66
CA LYS A 209 -0.15 -10.31 -2.44
C LYS A 209 0.94 -11.24 -1.94
N VAL A 210 1.36 -11.02 -0.69
CA VAL A 210 2.46 -11.72 -0.04
C VAL A 210 1.90 -12.67 1.02
N LEU A 211 2.27 -13.96 0.95
CA LEU A 211 2.16 -14.86 2.09
C LEU A 211 3.44 -14.78 2.94
N SER A 212 3.35 -14.17 4.11
CA SER A 212 4.48 -13.98 5.02
C SER A 212 4.47 -14.99 6.18
N ILE A 213 5.45 -15.88 6.23
CA ILE A 213 5.59 -16.93 7.26
C ILE A 213 6.79 -16.60 8.16
N GLN A 214 6.52 -16.00 9.32
CA GLN A 214 7.55 -15.50 10.24
C GLN A 214 7.06 -15.53 11.69
N SER A 215 7.92 -15.17 12.63
CA SER A 215 7.56 -15.02 14.05
C SER A 215 6.58 -13.85 14.29
N HIS A 216 5.89 -13.87 15.43
CA HIS A 216 5.05 -12.76 15.89
C HIS A 216 5.27 -12.47 17.37
N VAL A 217 5.22 -11.19 17.73
CA VAL A 217 5.31 -10.73 19.12
C VAL A 217 4.19 -9.74 19.46
N VAL A 218 3.72 -9.79 20.69
CA VAL A 218 2.73 -8.82 21.20
C VAL A 218 3.37 -7.45 21.40
N PHE A 219 4.52 -7.42 22.07
CA PHE A 219 5.32 -6.22 22.30
C PHE A 219 6.58 -6.23 21.42
N GLY A 220 6.83 -5.11 20.75
CA GLY A 220 8.00 -4.93 19.91
C GLY A 220 7.79 -5.22 18.43
N TYR A 221 8.89 -5.21 17.69
CA TYR A 221 8.91 -5.34 16.23
C TYR A 221 9.96 -6.33 15.74
N VAL A 222 9.57 -7.60 15.62
CA VAL A 222 10.32 -8.68 14.95
C VAL A 222 9.36 -9.54 14.12
N GLY A 223 9.89 -10.31 13.17
CA GLY A 223 9.10 -11.17 12.28
C GLY A 223 7.99 -10.41 11.57
N ASN A 224 6.79 -10.97 11.54
CA ASN A 224 5.61 -10.37 10.89
C ASN A 224 5.21 -9.01 11.48
N ARG A 225 5.56 -8.71 12.75
CA ARG A 225 5.35 -7.35 13.30
C ARG A 225 6.26 -6.32 12.64
N SER A 226 7.44 -6.75 12.20
CA SER A 226 8.42 -5.92 11.50
C SER A 226 8.17 -5.90 9.99
N ALA A 227 7.71 -7.02 9.41
CA ALA A 227 7.55 -7.18 7.97
C ALA A 227 6.20 -6.71 7.40
N ALA A 228 5.08 -7.00 8.08
CA ALA A 228 3.75 -6.77 7.50
C ALA A 228 3.42 -5.27 7.35
N PHE A 229 3.73 -4.46 8.36
CA PHE A 229 3.41 -3.03 8.33
C PHE A 229 4.11 -2.25 7.20
N PRO A 230 5.44 -2.40 6.96
CA PRO A 230 6.09 -1.79 5.80
C PRO A 230 5.48 -2.20 4.46
N LEU A 231 5.22 -3.50 4.26
CA LEU A 231 4.59 -4.01 3.03
C LEU A 231 3.21 -3.38 2.81
N GLN A 232 2.34 -3.43 3.83
CA GLN A 232 0.99 -2.85 3.77
C GLN A 232 1.02 -1.34 3.54
N TYR A 233 1.92 -0.62 4.22
CA TYR A 233 2.07 0.82 4.03
C TYR A 233 2.52 1.18 2.60
N MET A 234 3.25 0.28 1.94
CA MET A 234 3.71 0.43 0.56
C MET A 234 2.71 -0.11 -0.48
N GLY A 235 1.48 -0.42 -0.07
CA GLY A 235 0.37 -0.80 -0.95
C GLY A 235 0.32 -2.28 -1.33
N ILE A 236 0.99 -3.15 -0.57
CA ILE A 236 1.07 -4.59 -0.85
C ILE A 236 0.18 -5.34 0.13
N GLU A 237 -0.66 -6.25 -0.38
CA GLU A 237 -1.53 -7.08 0.46
C GLU A 237 -0.69 -8.16 1.16
N VAL A 238 -0.95 -8.41 2.44
CA VAL A 238 -0.14 -9.34 3.24
C VAL A 238 -1.03 -10.26 4.07
N ASP A 239 -0.96 -11.55 3.78
CA ASP A 239 -1.48 -12.59 4.67
C ASP A 239 -0.33 -13.15 5.51
N SER A 240 -0.49 -13.17 6.82
CA SER A 240 0.57 -13.53 7.77
C SER A 240 0.27 -14.87 8.44
N VAL A 241 1.20 -15.82 8.33
CA VAL A 241 1.26 -17.01 9.19
C VAL A 241 2.31 -16.78 10.26
N ASN A 242 1.89 -16.84 11.53
CA ASN A 242 2.74 -16.57 12.67
C ASN A 242 3.34 -17.88 13.20
N SER A 243 4.61 -18.16 12.90
CA SER A 243 5.31 -19.38 13.33
C SER A 243 5.43 -19.49 14.85
N VAL A 244 5.47 -18.35 15.54
CA VAL A 244 5.37 -18.26 16.99
C VAL A 244 4.51 -17.05 17.35
N GLN A 245 3.90 -17.08 18.52
CA GLN A 245 3.27 -15.92 19.13
C GLN A 245 3.82 -15.73 20.54
N PHE A 246 4.78 -14.82 20.68
CA PHE A 246 5.40 -14.53 21.97
C PHE A 246 4.97 -13.17 22.55
N SER A 247 5.16 -12.99 23.85
CA SER A 247 4.94 -11.71 24.53
C SER A 247 5.85 -10.62 23.97
N ASN A 248 7.09 -10.95 23.64
CA ASN A 248 8.16 -10.07 23.16
C ASN A 248 9.29 -10.92 22.57
N HIS A 249 10.26 -10.30 21.90
CA HIS A 249 11.40 -11.01 21.34
C HIS A 249 12.34 -11.55 22.45
N THR A 250 13.16 -12.56 22.11
CA THR A 250 14.01 -13.29 23.06
C THR A 250 15.14 -12.44 23.66
N GLY A 251 15.54 -11.37 22.98
CA GLY A 251 16.53 -10.38 23.46
C GLY A 251 16.16 -9.66 24.77
N TYR A 252 14.94 -9.84 25.29
CA TYR A 252 14.55 -9.41 26.64
C TYR A 252 15.05 -10.35 27.77
N GLY A 253 15.51 -11.55 27.42
CA GLY A 253 15.90 -12.60 28.38
C GLY A 253 14.73 -13.33 29.06
N LYS A 254 13.52 -12.76 29.04
CA LYS A 254 12.27 -13.40 29.50
C LYS A 254 11.17 -13.22 28.48
N TRP A 255 10.50 -14.30 28.11
CA TRP A 255 9.36 -14.30 27.22
C TRP A 255 8.46 -15.50 27.51
N LYS A 256 7.21 -15.42 27.06
CA LYS A 256 6.23 -16.51 27.09
C LYS A 256 5.44 -16.51 25.80
N GLY A 257 4.87 -17.65 25.45
CA GLY A 257 3.89 -17.75 24.37
C GLY A 257 3.89 -19.13 23.73
N GLN A 258 3.40 -19.19 22.50
CA GLN A 258 3.14 -20.43 21.79
C GLN A 258 4.03 -20.54 20.55
N VAL A 259 4.35 -21.78 20.18
CA VAL A 259 5.05 -22.13 18.94
C VAL A 259 4.09 -22.93 18.09
N LEU A 260 3.96 -22.54 16.83
CA LEU A 260 3.16 -23.23 15.84
C LEU A 260 3.94 -24.46 15.36
N SER A 261 3.33 -25.64 15.40
CA SER A 261 3.97 -26.87 14.93
C SER A 261 3.93 -26.99 13.40
N ALA A 262 4.69 -27.94 12.86
CA ALA A 262 4.65 -28.25 11.43
C ALA A 262 3.24 -28.65 10.96
N SER A 263 2.51 -29.44 11.76
CA SER A 263 1.12 -29.83 11.44
C SER A 263 0.17 -28.64 11.46
N ASP A 264 0.35 -27.69 12.39
CA ASP A 264 -0.49 -26.51 12.44
C ASP A 264 -0.29 -25.61 11.19
N LEU A 265 0.95 -25.51 10.68
CA LEU A 265 1.22 -24.82 9.41
C LEU A 265 0.58 -25.56 8.23
N ASP A 266 0.70 -26.89 8.18
CA ASP A 266 0.10 -27.72 7.13
C ASP A 266 -1.44 -27.55 7.14
N ASP A 267 -2.08 -27.48 8.32
CA ASP A 267 -3.51 -27.26 8.49
C ASP A 267 -3.96 -25.87 8.02
N LEU A 268 -3.24 -24.82 8.40
CA LEU A 268 -3.53 -23.46 7.93
C LEU A 268 -3.40 -23.36 6.40
N TYR A 269 -2.32 -23.93 5.85
CA TYR A 269 -2.08 -23.94 4.41
C TYR A 269 -3.15 -24.75 3.66
N ALA A 270 -3.54 -25.92 4.18
CA ALA A 270 -4.65 -26.68 3.65
C ALA A 270 -5.96 -25.87 3.68
N GLY A 271 -6.21 -25.12 4.76
CA GLY A 271 -7.33 -24.18 4.87
C GLY A 271 -7.34 -23.11 3.78
N LEU A 272 -6.18 -22.53 3.44
CA LEU A 272 -6.06 -21.61 2.30
C LEU A 272 -6.37 -22.31 0.97
N LYS A 273 -5.85 -23.53 0.80
CA LYS A 273 -5.98 -24.30 -0.44
C LYS A 273 -7.42 -24.74 -0.72
N VAL A 274 -8.14 -25.25 0.28
CA VAL A 274 -9.55 -25.68 0.09
C VAL A 274 -10.48 -24.52 -0.26
N ASN A 275 -10.09 -23.29 0.10
CA ASN A 275 -10.82 -22.07 -0.25
C ASN A 275 -10.31 -21.42 -1.55
N ASN A 276 -9.41 -22.07 -2.29
CA ASN A 276 -8.78 -21.55 -3.53
C ASN A 276 -8.09 -20.19 -3.35
N LEU A 277 -7.48 -19.96 -2.18
CA LEU A 277 -6.80 -18.69 -1.87
C LEU A 277 -5.31 -18.70 -2.23
N THR A 278 -4.73 -19.89 -2.54
CA THR A 278 -3.29 -20.04 -2.80
C THR A 278 -2.85 -19.43 -4.13
N SER A 279 -3.72 -19.42 -5.15
CA SER A 279 -3.43 -18.88 -6.48
C SER A 279 -3.29 -17.35 -6.53
N ASP A 280 -3.81 -16.66 -5.52
CA ASP A 280 -3.78 -15.20 -5.43
C ASP A 280 -2.42 -14.68 -4.96
N TYR A 281 -1.62 -15.51 -4.29
CA TYR A 281 -0.31 -15.10 -3.84
C TYR A 281 0.62 -14.92 -5.03
N THR A 282 1.18 -13.72 -5.15
CA THR A 282 2.21 -13.40 -6.15
C THR A 282 3.60 -13.53 -5.56
N HIS A 283 3.71 -13.45 -4.24
CA HIS A 283 4.96 -13.50 -3.50
C HIS A 283 4.83 -14.34 -2.24
N SER A 284 5.93 -14.91 -1.79
CA SER A 284 6.06 -15.48 -0.44
C SER A 284 7.29 -14.90 0.24
N LEU A 285 7.20 -14.72 1.56
CA LEU A 285 8.26 -14.20 2.40
C LEU A 285 8.42 -15.11 3.63
N SER A 286 9.64 -15.57 3.89
CA SER A 286 9.95 -16.29 5.14
C SER A 286 11.14 -15.68 5.86
N GLY A 287 11.14 -15.81 7.19
CA GLY A 287 12.21 -15.35 8.08
C GLY A 287 12.53 -16.38 9.15
N TYR A 288 12.62 -15.93 10.41
CA TYR A 288 12.96 -16.80 11.55
C TYR A 288 12.10 -18.08 11.66
N VAL A 289 12.79 -19.22 11.71
CA VAL A 289 12.23 -20.56 11.97
C VAL A 289 13.15 -21.30 12.94
N GLY A 290 12.59 -21.84 14.01
CA GLY A 290 13.36 -22.52 15.07
C GLY A 290 13.27 -24.04 15.08
N ASP A 291 12.58 -24.66 14.12
CA ASP A 291 12.28 -26.09 14.10
C ASP A 291 12.41 -26.69 12.70
N ASP A 292 13.07 -27.86 12.61
CA ASP A 292 13.34 -28.57 11.36
C ASP A 292 12.04 -28.97 10.65
N GLY A 293 11.06 -29.49 11.40
CA GLY A 293 9.77 -29.90 10.86
C GLY A 293 9.00 -28.72 10.27
N PHE A 294 8.99 -27.59 10.99
CA PHE A 294 8.35 -26.36 10.53
C PHE A 294 9.01 -25.82 9.24
N LEU A 295 10.34 -25.83 9.16
CA LEU A 295 11.05 -25.40 7.95
C LEU A 295 10.72 -26.30 6.76
N MET A 296 10.62 -27.62 6.99
CA MET A 296 10.20 -28.56 5.94
C MET A 296 8.76 -28.32 5.47
N SER A 297 7.84 -27.94 6.36
CA SER A 297 6.48 -27.56 5.97
C SER A 297 6.44 -26.25 5.16
N ILE A 298 7.30 -25.27 5.47
CA ILE A 298 7.47 -24.07 4.61
C ILE A 298 7.95 -24.46 3.22
N VAL A 299 8.96 -25.34 3.12
CA VAL A 299 9.47 -25.83 1.82
C VAL A 299 8.34 -26.45 0.99
N LYS A 300 7.50 -27.30 1.60
CA LYS A 300 6.33 -27.91 0.93
C LYS A 300 5.32 -26.86 0.48
N ALA A 301 4.96 -25.93 1.35
CA ALA A 301 3.98 -24.88 1.05
C ALA A 301 4.46 -23.99 -0.09
N VAL A 302 5.72 -23.52 -0.07
CA VAL A 302 6.28 -22.69 -1.14
C VAL A 302 6.40 -23.44 -2.46
N ALA A 303 6.80 -24.72 -2.43
CA ALA A 303 6.86 -25.54 -3.65
C ALA A 303 5.47 -25.72 -4.28
N ASP A 304 4.43 -25.91 -3.46
CA ASP A 304 3.05 -25.99 -3.91
C ASP A 304 2.53 -24.65 -4.45
N LEU A 305 2.84 -23.53 -3.77
CA LEU A 305 2.54 -22.18 -4.26
C LEU A 305 3.19 -21.88 -5.63
N LYS A 306 4.45 -22.28 -5.82
CA LYS A 306 5.15 -22.15 -7.12
C LYS A 306 4.54 -23.05 -8.20
N LYS A 307 3.97 -24.20 -7.82
CA LYS A 307 3.24 -25.06 -8.76
C LYS A 307 1.92 -24.42 -9.19
N ASP A 308 1.18 -23.84 -8.26
CA ASP A 308 -0.07 -23.13 -8.55
C ASP A 308 0.19 -21.84 -9.36
N ARG A 309 1.31 -21.16 -9.09
CA ARG A 309 1.74 -19.95 -9.80
C ARG A 309 3.24 -20.02 -10.14
N PRO A 310 3.62 -20.47 -11.35
CA PRO A 310 5.03 -20.57 -11.77
C PRO A 310 5.83 -19.25 -11.72
N GLY A 311 5.15 -18.10 -11.76
CA GLY A 311 5.76 -16.77 -11.62
C GLY A 311 5.85 -16.25 -10.18
N LEU A 312 5.52 -17.05 -9.16
CA LEU A 312 5.61 -16.64 -7.77
C LEU A 312 7.07 -16.39 -7.36
N VAL A 313 7.31 -15.24 -6.75
CA VAL A 313 8.61 -14.84 -6.21
C VAL A 313 8.67 -15.16 -4.72
N TYR A 314 9.58 -16.04 -4.34
CA TYR A 314 9.87 -16.37 -2.95
C TYR A 314 11.13 -15.64 -2.48
N LEU A 315 10.97 -14.77 -1.48
CA LEU A 315 12.07 -14.19 -0.72
C LEU A 315 12.26 -14.96 0.59
N CYS A 316 13.44 -15.53 0.78
CA CYS A 316 13.85 -16.16 2.02
C CYS A 316 14.90 -15.29 2.74
N ASP A 317 14.61 -14.89 3.98
CA ASP A 317 15.62 -14.44 4.93
C ASP A 317 16.09 -15.66 5.76
N PRO A 318 17.28 -16.23 5.49
CA PRO A 318 17.76 -17.45 6.12
C PRO A 318 18.32 -17.18 7.51
N VAL A 319 17.45 -16.80 8.45
CA VAL A 319 17.83 -16.39 9.81
C VAL A 319 18.46 -17.56 10.57
N LEU A 320 19.80 -17.59 10.62
CA LEU A 320 20.57 -18.62 11.32
C LEU A 320 21.31 -18.03 12.53
N GLY A 321 21.79 -16.79 12.43
CA GLY A 321 22.62 -16.20 13.47
C GLY A 321 23.44 -15.00 13.01
N ASP A 322 24.30 -14.51 13.89
CA ASP A 322 25.23 -13.40 13.63
C ASP A 322 26.60 -13.65 14.29
N TYR A 323 27.55 -12.73 14.07
CA TYR A 323 28.86 -12.79 14.74
C TYR A 323 28.82 -12.45 16.23
N ASP A 324 27.79 -11.73 16.71
CA ASP A 324 27.72 -11.25 18.08
C ASP A 324 27.27 -12.36 19.05
N GLN A 325 26.38 -13.26 18.61
CA GLN A 325 25.76 -14.30 19.44
C GLN A 325 25.93 -15.71 18.86
N GLY A 326 26.41 -15.84 17.62
CA GLY A 326 26.51 -17.13 16.94
C GLY A 326 25.14 -17.60 16.42
N LEU A 327 24.95 -18.94 16.37
CA LEU A 327 23.69 -19.52 15.91
C LEU A 327 22.55 -19.23 16.88
N TYR A 328 21.46 -18.68 16.36
CA TYR A 328 20.21 -18.48 17.10
C TYR A 328 19.33 -19.73 17.12
N VAL A 329 19.53 -20.60 16.13
CA VAL A 329 18.67 -21.75 15.83
C VAL A 329 19.48 -23.05 15.84
N PRO A 330 18.84 -24.24 15.92
CA PRO A 330 19.54 -25.51 15.83
C PRO A 330 20.41 -25.63 14.57
N SER A 331 21.63 -26.16 14.73
CA SER A 331 22.57 -26.33 13.61
C SER A 331 22.06 -27.30 12.52
N SER A 332 21.06 -28.13 12.84
CA SER A 332 20.33 -28.99 11.90
C SER A 332 19.61 -28.21 10.79
N LEU A 333 19.27 -26.93 11.02
CA LEU A 333 18.61 -26.09 10.02
C LEU A 333 19.54 -25.61 8.91
N VAL A 334 20.84 -25.51 9.16
CA VAL A 334 21.84 -25.05 8.18
C VAL A 334 21.79 -25.89 6.89
N PRO A 335 21.88 -27.25 6.93
CA PRO A 335 21.77 -28.05 5.71
C PRO A 335 20.38 -27.95 5.06
N ILE A 336 19.29 -27.81 5.82
CA ILE A 336 17.94 -27.64 5.27
C ILE A 336 17.86 -26.34 4.46
N TYR A 337 18.34 -25.22 5.02
CA TYR A 337 18.42 -23.97 4.29
C TYR A 337 19.30 -24.10 3.05
N ARG A 338 20.52 -24.62 3.20
CA ARG A 338 21.52 -24.71 2.13
C ARG A 338 21.09 -25.58 0.95
N ASP A 339 20.41 -26.69 1.23
CA ASP A 339 20.18 -27.75 0.25
C ASP A 339 18.72 -27.83 -0.23
N LEU A 340 17.77 -27.23 0.50
CA LEU A 340 16.34 -27.26 0.14
C LEU A 340 15.74 -25.86 -0.03
N VAL A 341 15.99 -24.94 0.91
CA VAL A 341 15.35 -23.60 0.87
C VAL A 341 16.03 -22.69 -0.15
N VAL A 342 17.37 -22.61 -0.14
CA VAL A 342 18.12 -21.77 -1.07
C VAL A 342 17.83 -22.15 -2.53
N PRO A 343 17.84 -23.44 -2.93
CA PRO A 343 17.44 -23.81 -4.30
C PRO A 343 16.00 -23.46 -4.68
N LEU A 344 15.09 -23.38 -3.71
CA LEU A 344 13.69 -23.03 -3.93
C LEU A 344 13.45 -21.51 -4.00
N ALA A 345 14.30 -20.70 -3.38
CA ALA A 345 14.15 -19.25 -3.30
C ALA A 345 14.55 -18.53 -4.59
N ASP A 346 13.81 -17.47 -4.94
CA ASP A 346 14.20 -16.56 -6.04
C ASP A 346 15.09 -15.43 -5.52
N ILE A 347 14.84 -15.01 -4.28
CA ILE A 347 15.58 -13.97 -3.57
C ILE A 347 16.00 -14.52 -2.21
N ILE A 348 17.27 -14.35 -1.84
CA ILE A 348 17.72 -14.61 -0.46
C ILE A 348 18.38 -13.37 0.16
N CYS A 349 18.19 -13.18 1.47
CA CYS A 349 18.68 -12.00 2.20
C CYS A 349 19.66 -12.29 3.37
N PRO A 350 20.64 -13.21 3.24
CA PRO A 350 21.53 -13.54 4.35
C PRO A 350 22.37 -12.33 4.79
N ASN A 351 22.72 -12.27 6.07
CA ASN A 351 23.85 -11.47 6.54
C ASN A 351 25.18 -12.18 6.22
N GLN A 352 26.33 -11.54 6.51
CA GLN A 352 27.65 -12.13 6.25
C GLN A 352 27.84 -13.49 6.93
N PHE A 353 27.49 -13.63 8.21
CA PHE A 353 27.66 -14.88 8.97
C PHE A 353 26.83 -16.01 8.36
N GLU A 354 25.58 -15.73 8.00
CA GLU A 354 24.69 -16.67 7.32
C GLU A 354 25.22 -17.06 5.94
N ALA A 355 25.73 -16.11 5.16
CA ALA A 355 26.35 -16.40 3.87
C ALA A 355 27.57 -17.32 4.01
N GLU A 356 28.39 -17.14 5.05
CA GLU A 356 29.51 -18.06 5.34
C GLU A 356 29.01 -19.49 5.62
N LEU A 357 27.96 -19.64 6.43
CA LEU A 357 27.39 -20.95 6.76
C LEU A 357 26.78 -21.65 5.54
N LEU A 358 26.06 -20.91 4.70
CA LEU A 358 25.40 -21.45 3.52
C LEU A 358 26.38 -21.83 2.41
N THR A 359 27.57 -21.21 2.38
CA THR A 359 28.60 -21.44 1.35
C THR A 359 29.81 -22.21 1.85
N ASP A 360 29.87 -22.52 3.15
CA ASP A 360 31.03 -23.12 3.82
C ASP A 360 32.35 -22.38 3.47
N SER A 361 32.27 -21.04 3.40
CA SER A 361 33.35 -20.18 2.93
C SER A 361 33.50 -18.95 3.80
N LYS A 362 34.75 -18.60 4.17
CA LYS A 362 35.03 -17.41 4.98
C LYS A 362 35.06 -16.13 4.13
N ILE A 363 34.44 -15.07 4.65
CA ILE A 363 34.31 -13.78 4.02
C ILE A 363 35.17 -12.78 4.79
N ASN A 364 36.31 -12.42 4.21
CA ASN A 364 37.27 -11.44 4.77
C ASN A 364 37.61 -10.31 3.79
N SER A 365 37.03 -10.33 2.58
CA SER A 365 37.21 -9.32 1.55
C SER A 365 35.93 -9.19 0.73
N VAL A 366 35.79 -8.09 -0.01
CA VAL A 366 34.68 -7.91 -0.97
C VAL A 366 34.72 -8.99 -2.05
N GLU A 367 35.90 -9.45 -2.46
CA GLU A 367 36.03 -10.55 -3.43
C GLU A 367 35.46 -11.87 -2.86
N CYS A 368 35.70 -12.17 -1.58
CA CYS A 368 35.08 -13.32 -0.93
C CYS A 368 33.55 -13.21 -0.89
N VAL A 369 33.01 -12.01 -0.63
CA VAL A 369 31.55 -11.78 -0.71
C VAL A 369 31.03 -12.15 -2.10
N LEU A 370 31.71 -11.70 -3.17
CA LEU A 370 31.31 -12.01 -4.54
C LEU A 370 31.38 -13.51 -4.86
N LYS A 371 32.41 -14.21 -4.38
CA LYS A 371 32.54 -15.67 -4.53
C LYS A 371 31.40 -16.42 -3.81
N ALA A 372 31.08 -16.01 -2.58
CA ALA A 372 29.97 -16.58 -1.83
C ALA A 372 28.63 -16.35 -2.54
N VAL A 373 28.40 -15.12 -3.02
CA VAL A 373 27.22 -14.76 -3.83
C VAL A 373 27.12 -15.61 -5.11
N ASP A 374 28.24 -15.85 -5.80
CA ASP A 374 28.25 -16.71 -7.00
C ASP A 374 27.94 -18.18 -6.67
N ALA A 375 28.45 -18.69 -5.55
CA ALA A 375 28.10 -20.03 -5.06
C ALA A 375 26.61 -20.14 -4.72
N LEU A 376 26.02 -19.09 -4.13
CA LEU A 376 24.58 -19.03 -3.85
C LEU A 376 23.76 -18.98 -5.15
N HIS A 377 24.13 -18.14 -6.12
CA HIS A 377 23.47 -18.11 -7.43
C HIS A 377 23.50 -19.47 -8.15
N GLN A 378 24.56 -20.27 -7.98
CA GLN A 378 24.64 -21.62 -8.55
C GLN A 378 23.64 -22.60 -7.92
N LYS A 379 23.19 -22.33 -6.69
CA LYS A 379 22.20 -23.17 -6.00
C LYS A 379 20.76 -22.90 -6.43
N GLY A 380 20.43 -21.71 -6.91
CA GLY A 380 19.07 -21.39 -7.37
C GLY A 380 18.72 -19.91 -7.46
N PRO A 381 18.95 -19.10 -6.40
CA PRO A 381 18.41 -17.74 -6.34
C PRO A 381 18.89 -16.86 -7.48
N ARG A 382 17.92 -16.20 -8.12
CA ARG A 382 18.18 -15.20 -9.15
C ARG A 382 18.76 -13.93 -8.55
N ILE A 383 18.34 -13.58 -7.34
CA ILE A 383 18.79 -12.39 -6.60
C ILE A 383 19.37 -12.84 -5.25
N VAL A 384 20.59 -12.40 -4.94
CA VAL A 384 21.22 -12.61 -3.64
C VAL A 384 21.49 -11.24 -3.03
N VAL A 385 20.95 -10.98 -1.85
CA VAL A 385 21.16 -9.75 -1.10
C VAL A 385 21.94 -10.08 0.16
N ILE A 386 23.18 -9.62 0.25
CA ILE A 386 23.91 -9.61 1.52
C ILE A 386 23.41 -8.41 2.31
N SER A 387 22.54 -8.65 3.30
CA SER A 387 21.87 -7.60 4.07
C SER A 387 22.85 -6.75 4.87
N SER A 388 23.94 -7.37 5.34
CA SER A 388 25.09 -6.69 5.92
C SER A 388 26.39 -7.49 5.79
N ALA A 389 27.48 -6.77 5.55
CA ALA A 389 28.85 -7.27 5.69
C ALA A 389 29.76 -6.18 6.26
N GLU A 390 30.76 -6.58 7.02
CA GLU A 390 31.80 -5.72 7.59
C GLU A 390 33.17 -6.17 7.11
N ILE A 391 33.81 -5.36 6.25
CA ILE A 391 35.12 -5.62 5.69
C ILE A 391 35.99 -4.39 5.88
N ASP A 392 37.18 -4.53 6.46
CA ASP A 392 38.10 -3.42 6.77
C ASP A 392 37.41 -2.27 7.50
N SER A 393 36.59 -2.61 8.50
CA SER A 393 35.77 -1.66 9.29
C SER A 393 34.77 -0.84 8.47
N LYS A 394 34.46 -1.25 7.23
CA LYS A 394 33.42 -0.65 6.39
C LYS A 394 32.21 -1.57 6.35
N TYR A 395 31.07 -1.00 6.72
CA TYR A 395 29.79 -1.70 6.73
C TYR A 395 29.02 -1.41 5.43
N PHE A 396 28.47 -2.44 4.79
CA PHE A 396 27.71 -2.28 3.55
C PHE A 396 26.70 -3.40 3.37
N ALA A 397 25.69 -3.14 2.54
CA ALA A 397 24.84 -4.15 1.95
C ALA A 397 25.23 -4.36 0.49
N LEU A 398 24.96 -5.53 -0.06
CA LEU A 398 25.27 -5.85 -1.46
C LEU A 398 24.10 -6.60 -2.08
N VAL A 399 23.78 -6.30 -3.32
CA VAL A 399 22.82 -7.08 -4.12
C VAL A 399 23.49 -7.56 -5.40
N SER A 400 23.20 -8.79 -5.79
CA SER A 400 23.59 -9.37 -7.06
C SER A 400 22.36 -10.00 -7.72
N GLU A 401 22.12 -9.68 -8.98
CA GLU A 401 21.07 -10.26 -9.81
C GLU A 401 21.71 -10.97 -11.00
N LYS A 402 21.32 -12.23 -11.24
CA LYS A 402 21.80 -13.05 -12.35
C LYS A 402 20.63 -13.44 -13.26
N VAL A 403 20.59 -12.90 -14.48
CA VAL A 403 19.53 -13.18 -15.47
C VAL A 403 20.17 -13.62 -16.78
N ASN A 404 19.86 -14.84 -17.24
CA ASN A 404 20.37 -15.39 -18.51
C ASN A 404 21.90 -15.30 -18.66
N GLY A 405 22.64 -15.48 -17.56
CA GLY A 405 24.11 -15.38 -17.52
C GLY A 405 24.65 -13.96 -17.33
N ASN A 406 23.84 -12.91 -17.51
CA ASN A 406 24.22 -11.54 -17.19
C ASN A 406 24.12 -11.30 -15.69
N VAL A 407 25.14 -10.66 -15.11
CA VAL A 407 25.22 -10.37 -13.68
C VAL A 407 25.27 -8.86 -13.48
N ARG A 408 24.38 -8.34 -12.64
CA ARG A 408 24.39 -6.93 -12.18
C ARG A 408 24.60 -6.92 -10.67
N ARG A 409 25.54 -6.09 -10.20
CA ARG A 409 25.91 -6.04 -8.78
C ARG A 409 25.99 -4.61 -8.29
N PHE A 410 25.42 -4.36 -7.12
CA PHE A 410 25.49 -3.07 -6.46
C PHE A 410 25.85 -3.24 -5.00
N LYS A 411 26.71 -2.35 -4.51
CA LYS A 411 27.06 -2.20 -3.10
C LYS A 411 26.55 -0.87 -2.58
N ALA A 412 25.93 -0.91 -1.40
CA ALA A 412 25.39 0.24 -0.70
C ALA A 412 26.16 0.41 0.63
N PRO A 413 27.03 1.43 0.75
CA PRO A 413 27.67 1.76 2.02
C PRO A 413 26.63 2.10 3.09
N MET A 414 26.90 1.67 4.33
CA MET A 414 26.02 1.89 5.47
C MET A 414 26.79 2.48 6.65
N GLN A 415 26.14 3.33 7.43
CA GLN A 415 26.69 3.79 8.69
C GLN A 415 26.35 2.76 9.79
N LYS A 416 27.37 2.26 10.48
CA LYS A 416 27.20 1.42 11.66
C LYS A 416 26.77 2.31 12.83
N LEU A 417 25.65 1.98 13.46
CA LEU A 417 25.25 2.59 14.73
C LEU A 417 25.80 1.72 15.86
N LEU A 418 26.36 2.34 16.90
CA LEU A 418 26.99 1.65 18.03
C LEU A 418 25.95 1.19 19.06
N CYS A 419 24.91 0.49 18.59
CA CYS A 419 23.89 -0.15 19.41
C CYS A 419 23.22 -1.28 18.64
N ASN A 420 22.73 -2.29 19.36
CA ASN A 420 22.13 -3.48 18.78
C ASN A 420 20.61 -3.34 18.75
N PHE A 421 20.03 -3.59 17.58
CA PHE A 421 18.60 -3.59 17.36
C PHE A 421 18.14 -5.00 16.99
N THR A 422 16.94 -5.38 17.42
CA THR A 422 16.31 -6.65 17.01
C THR A 422 15.26 -6.37 15.95
N GLY A 423 15.06 -7.31 15.01
CA GLY A 423 14.03 -7.20 13.95
C GLY A 423 14.45 -6.42 12.70
N THR A 424 15.74 -6.09 12.60
CA THR A 424 16.31 -5.34 11.47
C THR A 424 16.43 -6.17 10.21
N GLY A 425 16.75 -7.46 10.30
CA GLY A 425 16.71 -8.40 9.17
C GLY A 425 15.32 -8.50 8.56
N ASP A 426 14.31 -8.74 9.40
CA ASP A 426 12.89 -8.79 8.98
C ASP A 426 12.43 -7.50 8.27
N LEU A 427 12.82 -6.34 8.83
CA LEU A 427 12.54 -5.04 8.22
C LEU A 427 13.27 -4.87 6.89
N PHE A 428 14.54 -5.27 6.82
CA PHE A 428 15.34 -5.18 5.61
C PHE A 428 14.76 -6.04 4.49
N ALA A 429 14.43 -7.30 4.79
CA ALA A 429 13.87 -8.25 3.84
C ALA A 429 12.51 -7.77 3.31
N SER A 430 11.63 -7.29 4.18
CA SER A 430 10.31 -6.76 3.79
C SER A 430 10.41 -5.46 2.97
N LEU A 431 11.28 -4.53 3.34
CA LEU A 431 11.52 -3.31 2.56
C LEU A 431 12.16 -3.61 1.21
N PHE A 432 13.11 -4.57 1.15
CA PHE A 432 13.70 -5.00 -0.11
C PHE A 432 12.63 -5.62 -1.03
N LEU A 433 11.81 -6.53 -0.50
CA LEU A 433 10.70 -7.11 -1.26
C LEU A 433 9.74 -6.04 -1.77
N ALA A 434 9.34 -5.11 -0.89
CA ALA A 434 8.41 -4.04 -1.24
C ALA A 434 8.98 -3.11 -2.34
N ASN A 435 10.25 -2.72 -2.22
CA ASN A 435 10.90 -1.90 -3.23
C ASN A 435 11.10 -2.67 -4.54
N TYR A 436 11.39 -3.98 -4.47
CA TYR A 436 11.54 -4.81 -5.64
C TYR A 436 10.23 -4.97 -6.41
N ILE A 437 9.13 -5.27 -5.72
CA ILE A 437 7.77 -5.30 -6.29
C ILE A 437 7.46 -4.00 -7.03
N ASN A 438 7.82 -2.87 -6.41
CA ASN A 438 7.48 -1.55 -6.91
C ASN A 438 8.39 -1.01 -8.01
N THR A 439 9.61 -1.53 -8.16
CA THR A 439 10.61 -0.95 -9.07
C THR A 439 11.13 -1.93 -10.11
N SER A 440 11.06 -3.24 -9.84
CA SER A 440 11.70 -4.29 -10.64
C SER A 440 13.19 -4.06 -10.91
N ASP A 441 13.86 -3.20 -10.13
CA ASP A 441 15.28 -2.88 -10.27
C ASP A 441 16.00 -3.10 -8.94
N VAL A 442 16.94 -4.06 -8.94
CA VAL A 442 17.64 -4.48 -7.73
C VAL A 442 18.51 -3.39 -7.12
N GLY A 443 19.11 -2.51 -7.93
CA GLY A 443 19.92 -1.39 -7.46
C GLY A 443 19.06 -0.35 -6.75
N LYS A 444 17.99 0.12 -7.40
CA LYS A 444 17.00 1.04 -6.80
C LYS A 444 16.41 0.42 -5.54
N SER A 445 16.13 -0.88 -5.55
CA SER A 445 15.58 -1.60 -4.39
C SER A 445 16.54 -1.60 -3.21
N LEU A 446 17.81 -1.97 -3.43
CA LEU A 446 18.84 -1.93 -2.39
C LEU A 446 19.03 -0.52 -1.83
N ARG A 447 19.12 0.49 -2.71
CA ARG A 447 19.31 1.89 -2.31
C ARG A 447 18.20 2.37 -1.39
N MET A 448 16.95 2.14 -1.79
CA MET A 448 15.78 2.57 -1.03
C MET A 448 15.71 1.83 0.31
N THR A 449 15.91 0.50 0.31
CA THR A 449 15.93 -0.29 1.54
C THR A 449 16.98 0.19 2.52
N VAL A 450 18.24 0.37 2.09
CA VAL A 450 19.33 0.83 2.96
C VAL A 450 19.05 2.23 3.51
N ALA A 451 18.53 3.14 2.68
CA ALA A 451 18.17 4.49 3.11
C ALA A 451 17.05 4.47 4.17
N SER A 452 15.97 3.72 3.92
CA SER A 452 14.86 3.54 4.86
C SER A 452 15.30 2.90 6.18
N MET A 453 16.21 1.93 6.12
CA MET A 453 16.82 1.30 7.29
C MET A 453 17.61 2.32 8.11
N GLN A 454 18.50 3.08 7.47
CA GLN A 454 19.32 4.10 8.14
C GLN A 454 18.46 5.13 8.86
N ASP A 455 17.41 5.65 8.23
CA ASP A 455 16.53 6.65 8.85
C ASP A 455 15.67 6.07 9.98
N THR A 456 15.17 4.84 9.81
CA THR A 456 14.41 4.14 10.85
C THR A 456 15.26 3.86 12.08
N LEU A 457 16.51 3.41 11.88
CA LEU A 457 17.44 3.12 12.96
C LEU A 457 17.93 4.40 13.65
N LYS A 458 18.24 5.46 12.89
CA LYS A 458 18.55 6.79 13.46
C LYS A 458 17.42 7.31 14.34
N LYS A 459 16.17 7.25 13.85
CA LYS A 459 14.98 7.66 14.63
C LYS A 459 14.78 6.79 15.87
N THR A 460 15.10 5.50 15.78
CA THR A 460 15.03 4.58 16.92
C THR A 460 16.09 4.91 17.97
N ALA A 461 17.35 5.10 17.55
CA ALA A 461 18.44 5.53 18.43
C ALA A 461 18.12 6.88 19.12
N GLN A 462 17.67 7.88 18.38
CA GLN A 462 17.28 9.18 18.93
C GLN A 462 16.10 9.09 19.91
N HIS A 463 15.21 8.11 19.73
CA HIS A 463 14.15 7.87 20.72
C HIS A 463 14.74 7.25 21.99
N ALA A 464 15.54 6.18 21.85
CA ALA A 464 16.18 5.49 22.95
C ALA A 464 17.04 6.44 23.80
N GLU A 465 17.87 7.26 23.16
CA GLU A 465 18.71 8.25 23.82
C GLU A 465 17.89 9.29 24.59
N ARG A 466 16.77 9.78 24.02
CA ARG A 466 15.89 10.73 24.70
C ARG A 466 15.21 10.14 25.94
N VAL A 467 14.83 8.86 25.91
CA VAL A 467 14.11 8.24 27.05
C VAL A 467 15.05 7.66 28.11
N SER A 468 16.28 7.34 27.74
CA SER A 468 17.26 6.68 28.62
C SER A 468 18.46 7.57 28.98
N GLY A 469 18.53 8.80 28.45
CA GLY A 469 19.61 9.77 28.66
C GLY A 469 20.87 9.48 27.83
N SER A 470 21.15 8.21 27.52
CA SER A 470 22.21 7.79 26.60
C SER A 470 21.84 6.45 25.96
N LEU A 471 22.43 6.13 24.80
CA LEU A 471 22.26 4.82 24.17
C LEU A 471 22.83 3.67 25.00
N GLN A 472 23.90 3.93 25.77
CA GLN A 472 24.51 2.92 26.65
C GLN A 472 23.59 2.51 27.80
N ASN A 473 22.70 3.41 28.22
CA ASN A 473 21.72 3.16 29.28
C ASN A 473 20.36 2.67 28.72
N ALA A 474 20.22 2.54 27.40
CA ALA A 474 18.98 2.12 26.79
C ALA A 474 18.67 0.67 27.14
N ARG A 475 17.45 0.42 27.64
CA ARG A 475 16.96 -0.95 27.86
C ARG A 475 16.48 -1.51 26.52
N THR A 476 16.33 -2.83 26.43
CA THR A 476 15.80 -3.51 25.23
C THR A 476 14.51 -2.85 24.70
N LYS A 477 13.57 -2.51 25.59
CA LYS A 477 12.32 -1.84 25.19
C LYS A 477 12.47 -0.44 24.60
N ASP A 478 13.53 0.26 24.97
CA ASP A 478 13.79 1.62 24.49
C ASP A 478 14.38 1.57 23.05
N LEU A 479 14.96 0.42 22.66
CA LEU A 479 15.56 0.13 21.35
C LEU A 479 14.61 -0.58 20.37
N GLU A 480 13.34 -0.78 20.73
CA GLU A 480 12.34 -1.30 19.81
C GLU A 480 12.15 -0.38 18.60
N LEU A 481 12.15 -0.97 17.39
CA LEU A 481 12.12 -0.21 16.15
C LEU A 481 10.93 0.76 16.11
N ARG A 482 11.20 2.02 15.76
CA ARG A 482 10.17 3.06 15.66
C ARG A 482 9.42 2.98 14.32
N LEU A 483 8.89 1.81 13.97
CA LEU A 483 8.32 1.53 12.64
C LEU A 483 7.19 2.49 12.26
N VAL A 484 6.16 2.61 13.11
CA VAL A 484 4.98 3.46 12.84
C VAL A 484 5.40 4.93 12.65
N GLN A 485 6.36 5.40 13.44
CA GLN A 485 6.89 6.76 13.36
C GLN A 485 7.88 6.96 12.19
N SER A 486 8.33 5.86 11.58
CA SER A 486 9.26 5.83 10.44
C SER A 486 8.57 5.53 9.12
N ARG A 487 7.24 5.32 9.10
CA ARG A 487 6.46 4.96 7.89
C ARG A 487 6.79 5.79 6.65
N ALA A 488 6.98 7.10 6.81
CA ALA A 488 7.30 8.00 5.69
C ALA A 488 8.63 7.63 5.02
N TYR A 489 9.61 7.14 5.78
CA TYR A 489 10.92 6.74 5.29
C TYR A 489 10.87 5.48 4.42
N PHE A 490 9.82 4.65 4.53
CA PHE A 490 9.68 3.45 3.68
C PHE A 490 9.42 3.80 2.22
N VAL A 491 8.78 4.94 1.98
CA VAL A 491 8.48 5.45 0.63
C VAL A 491 9.46 6.53 0.20
N LYS A 492 9.82 7.42 1.13
CA LYS A 492 10.71 8.55 0.88
C LYS A 492 11.71 8.70 2.04
N PRO A 493 12.79 7.91 2.05
CA PRO A 493 13.87 8.09 3.00
C PRO A 493 14.60 9.41 2.76
N GLU A 494 15.14 9.98 3.82
CA GLU A 494 15.94 11.21 3.85
C GLU A 494 17.42 10.93 3.63
N THR A 495 17.92 9.76 4.06
CA THR A 495 19.33 9.39 3.86
C THR A 495 19.62 9.13 2.38
N GLU A 496 20.58 9.86 1.82
CA GLU A 496 21.11 9.58 0.48
C GLU A 496 22.12 8.42 0.53
N VAL A 497 21.86 7.38 -0.26
CA VAL A 497 22.75 6.22 -0.40
C VAL A 497 23.32 6.20 -1.81
N LYS A 498 24.64 6.39 -1.92
CA LYS A 498 25.36 6.29 -3.20
C LYS A 498 25.70 4.83 -3.48
N LEU A 499 25.03 4.24 -4.45
CA LEU A 499 25.35 2.89 -4.93
C LEU A 499 26.71 2.87 -5.64
N ILE A 500 27.42 1.76 -5.47
CA ILE A 500 28.65 1.43 -6.18
C ILE A 500 28.36 0.19 -7.02
N GLU A 501 28.44 0.29 -8.33
CA GLU A 501 28.37 -0.85 -9.25
C GLU A 501 29.69 -1.65 -9.17
N LEU A 502 29.61 -2.98 -9.20
CA LEU A 502 30.74 -3.89 -8.96
C LEU A 502 31.05 -4.79 -10.16
#